data_AF-A0AAD9P1F9-F1
#
_entry.id   AF-A0AAD9P1F9-F1
#
_cell.length_a   1.000
_cell.length_b   1.000
_cell.length_c   1.000
_cell.angle_alpha   90.00
_cell.angle_beta   90.00
_cell.angle_gamma   90.00
#
_symmetry.space_group_name_H-M   'P 1'
#
loop_
_entity.id
_entity.type
_entity.pdbx_description
1 polymer ?
#
loop_
_entity_poly.entity_id
_entity_poly.type
_entity_poly.pdbx_seq_one_letter_code
_entity_poly.pdbx_strand_id
1 'polypeptide(L)'
;MIRASTARMYNLPITPASQIARQADGMTQLDVMGEIHCNVTRGSLSFQLYALVVKQRAVDILARNPFLADNGVAVRRYYQLRHGRVQCWCTLR
;
A
#
# COMPACT_ATOMS: atom_id res chain seq x y z
N MET A 1 1.53 1.80 -2.41
CA MET A 1 1.30 3.27 -2.39
C MET A 1 1.27 3.75 -0.94
N ILE A 2 1.91 4.87 -0.65
CA ILE A 2 1.98 5.50 0.68
C ILE A 2 1.58 6.98 0.59
N ARG A 3 0.90 7.52 1.60
CA ARG A 3 0.59 8.95 1.69
C ARG A 3 1.87 9.74 1.99
N ALA A 4 2.07 10.87 1.32
CA ALA A 4 3.27 11.70 1.47
C ALA A 4 3.54 12.13 2.93
N SER A 5 2.49 12.47 3.69
CA SER A 5 2.65 12.80 5.12
C SER A 5 3.17 11.62 5.94
N THR A 6 2.72 10.40 5.65
CA THR A 6 3.17 9.17 6.31
C THR A 6 4.63 8.88 5.96
N ALA A 7 5.01 8.98 4.68
CA ALA A 7 6.40 8.77 4.25
C ALA A 7 7.36 9.76 4.94
N ARG A 8 6.96 11.03 5.07
CA ARG A 8 7.72 12.06 5.79
C ARG A 8 7.77 11.82 7.29
N MET A 9 6.66 11.39 7.91
CA MET A 9 6.60 11.08 9.34
C MET A 9 7.62 10.01 9.74
N TYR A 10 7.84 9.02 8.88
CA TYR A 10 8.82 7.95 9.09
C TYR A 10 10.20 8.26 8.49
N ASN A 11 10.43 9.48 8.00
CA ASN A 11 11.68 9.91 7.33
C ASN A 11 12.14 8.95 6.22
N LEU A 12 11.19 8.42 5.44
CA LEU A 12 11.51 7.51 4.34
C LEU A 12 12.13 8.27 3.17
N PRO A 13 13.21 7.76 2.55
CA PRO A 13 13.84 8.39 1.41
C PRO A 13 12.93 8.30 0.18
N ILE A 14 12.43 9.45 -0.28
CA ILE A 14 11.58 9.56 -1.47
C ILE A 14 12.49 9.80 -2.68
N THR A 15 12.51 8.86 -3.62
CA THR A 15 13.24 8.97 -4.89
C THR A 15 12.29 9.36 -6.04
N PRO A 16 12.81 9.89 -7.17
CA PRO A 16 11.99 10.15 -8.35
C PRO A 16 11.20 8.90 -8.77
N ALA A 17 9.91 9.07 -9.06
CA ALA A 17 9.06 7.96 -9.48
C ALA A 17 9.36 7.55 -10.92
N SER A 18 9.37 6.24 -11.17
CA SER A 18 9.45 5.67 -12.53
C SER A 18 8.08 5.47 -13.19
N GLN A 19 7.00 5.62 -12.41
CA GLN A 19 5.63 5.28 -12.83
C GLN A 19 4.64 6.38 -12.49
N ILE A 20 3.62 6.52 -13.33
CA ILE A 20 2.41 7.30 -13.02
C ILE A 20 1.34 6.38 -12.43
N ALA A 21 0.42 6.95 -11.65
CA ALA A 21 -0.70 6.22 -11.10
C ALA A 21 -2.02 6.92 -11.41
N ARG A 22 -3.05 6.11 -11.69
CA ARG A 22 -4.43 6.55 -11.86
C ARG A 22 -5.33 5.85 -10.85
N GLN A 23 -6.48 6.46 -10.55
CA GLN A 23 -7.52 5.85 -9.75
C GLN A 23 -8.16 4.67 -10.50
N ALA A 24 -9.04 3.94 -9.81
CA ALA A 24 -9.69 2.75 -10.36
C ALA A 24 -10.59 3.05 -11.56
N ASP A 25 -10.96 4.31 -11.77
CA ASP A 25 -11.68 4.79 -12.95
C ASP A 25 -10.81 4.83 -14.22
N GLY A 26 -9.49 4.67 -14.10
CA GLY A 26 -8.53 4.75 -15.21
C GLY A 26 -8.31 6.17 -15.76
N MET A 27 -9.00 7.17 -15.22
CA MET A 27 -9.02 8.53 -15.75
C MET A 27 -8.38 9.51 -14.78
N THR A 28 -8.75 9.45 -13.50
CA THR A 28 -8.28 10.40 -12.49
C THR A 28 -6.84 10.10 -12.10
N GLN A 29 -5.90 10.93 -12.53
CA GLN A 29 -4.49 10.78 -12.18
C GLN A 29 -4.25 11.10 -10.70
N LEU A 30 -3.42 10.30 -10.04
CA LEU A 30 -2.93 10.57 -8.70
C LEU A 30 -1.70 11.48 -8.76
N ASP A 31 -1.61 12.42 -7.83
CA ASP A 31 -0.44 13.28 -7.64
C ASP A 31 0.70 12.46 -6.99
N VAL A 32 1.50 11.82 -7.85
CA VAL A 32 2.66 11.00 -7.46
C VAL A 32 3.85 11.93 -7.21
N MET A 33 4.36 11.91 -5.98
CA MET A 33 5.49 12.74 -5.54
C MET A 33 6.85 12.04 -5.64
N GLY A 34 6.85 10.73 -5.88
CA GLY A 34 8.04 9.90 -5.90
C GLY A 34 7.73 8.45 -5.58
N GLU A 35 8.76 7.67 -5.29
CA GLU A 35 8.67 6.28 -4.83
C GLU A 35 9.59 6.03 -3.63
N ILE A 36 9.26 5.01 -2.84
CA ILE A 36 10.05 4.58 -1.68
C ILE A 36 10.33 3.09 -1.78
N HIS A 37 11.53 2.70 -1.38
CA HIS A 37 11.94 1.33 -1.18
C HIS A 37 12.32 1.18 0.30
N CYS A 38 11.54 0.44 1.08
CA CYS A 38 11.82 0.27 2.50
C CYS A 38 11.38 -1.10 3.02
N ASN A 39 11.82 -1.44 4.24
CA ASN A 39 11.31 -2.60 4.96
C ASN A 39 10.19 -2.19 5.92
N VAL A 40 9.12 -2.97 5.94
CA VAL A 40 8.10 -2.90 6.99
C VAL A 40 8.18 -4.14 7.85
N THR A 41 8.01 -3.97 9.16
CA THR A 41 8.14 -5.08 10.11
C THR A 41 6.82 -5.38 10.79
N ARG A 42 6.56 -6.67 11.04
CA ARG A 42 5.46 -7.15 11.90
C ARG A 42 6.00 -8.17 12.88
N GLY A 43 6.21 -7.77 14.13
CA GLY A 43 6.95 -8.58 15.10
C GLY A 43 8.36 -8.85 14.61
N SER A 44 8.77 -10.11 14.54
CA SER A 44 10.07 -10.55 14.01
C SER A 44 10.11 -10.67 12.49
N LEU A 45 8.98 -10.49 11.79
CA LEU A 45 8.91 -10.61 10.33
C LEU A 45 9.25 -9.27 9.68
N SER A 46 10.04 -9.29 8.61
CA SER A 46 10.40 -8.12 7.81
C SER A 46 9.97 -8.36 6.36
N PHE A 47 9.37 -7.33 5.75
CA PHE A 47 8.82 -7.39 4.40
C PHE A 47 9.32 -6.21 3.57
N GLN A 48 9.65 -6.46 2.31
CA GLN A 48 10.02 -5.42 1.35
C GLN A 48 8.77 -4.67 0.86
N LEU A 49 8.80 -3.35 0.92
CA LEU A 49 7.76 -2.47 0.43
C LEU A 49 8.32 -1.52 -0.64
N TYR A 50 7.89 -1.78 -1.87
CA TYR A 50 8.01 -0.86 -3.00
C TYR A 50 6.70 -0.09 -3.15
N ALA A 51 6.74 1.24 -3.04
CA ALA A 51 5.51 2.03 -3.09
C ALA A 51 5.69 3.41 -3.70
N LEU A 52 4.77 3.78 -4.60
CA LEU A 52 4.56 5.17 -5.01
C LEU A 52 4.09 6.02 -3.82
N VAL A 53 4.69 7.18 -3.66
CA VAL A 53 4.30 8.23 -2.72
C VAL A 53 3.28 9.13 -3.40
N VAL A 54 2.10 9.29 -2.80
CA VAL A 54 1.03 10.14 -3.33
C VAL A 54 0.65 11.23 -2.35
N LYS A 55 0.33 12.43 -2.85
CA LYS A 55 0.06 13.61 -2.01
C LYS A 55 -1.08 13.40 -1.02
N GLN A 56 -2.23 12.91 -1.48
CA GLN A 56 -3.41 12.70 -0.65
C GLN A 56 -4.09 11.37 -0.96
N ARG A 57 -4.57 10.72 0.11
CA ARG A 57 -5.28 9.45 0.05
C ARG A 57 -6.01 9.16 1.35
N ALA A 58 -7.13 8.42 1.30
CA ALA A 58 -7.90 8.06 2.50
C ALA A 58 -7.16 7.17 3.50
N VAL A 59 -6.18 6.37 3.05
CA VAL A 59 -5.38 5.48 3.89
C VAL A 59 -3.89 5.84 3.86
N ASP A 60 -3.17 5.52 4.93
CA ASP A 60 -1.73 5.81 5.05
C ASP A 60 -0.89 4.97 4.08
N ILE A 61 -1.15 3.66 4.01
CA ILE A 61 -0.46 2.71 3.14
C ILE A 61 -1.50 1.80 2.48
N LEU A 62 -1.39 1.59 1.17
CA LEU A 62 -2.02 0.43 0.50
C LEU A 62 -0.93 -0.40 -0.15
N ALA A 63 -0.78 -1.61 0.37
CA ALA A 63 -0.05 -2.70 -0.24
C ALA A 63 -1.05 -3.56 -1.03
N ARG A 64 -0.79 -3.76 -2.33
CA ARG A 64 -1.63 -4.61 -3.20
C ARG A 64 -0.89 -5.90 -3.55
N ASN A 65 -1.42 -6.65 -4.51
CA ASN A 65 -0.88 -7.92 -4.97
C ASN A 65 0.64 -7.96 -5.20
N PRO A 66 1.32 -6.91 -5.74
CA PRO A 66 2.78 -6.95 -5.85
C PRO A 66 3.46 -7.17 -4.49
N PHE A 67 3.10 -6.40 -3.46
CA PHE A 67 3.62 -6.61 -2.11
C PHE A 67 3.34 -8.01 -1.58
N LEU A 68 2.13 -8.54 -1.82
CA LEU A 68 1.76 -9.88 -1.36
C LEU A 68 2.61 -10.96 -2.04
N ALA A 69 2.77 -10.87 -3.35
CA ALA A 69 3.53 -11.83 -4.15
C ALA A 69 5.03 -11.78 -3.79
N ASP A 70 5.62 -10.59 -3.75
CA ASP A 70 7.05 -10.39 -3.50
C ASP A 70 7.48 -10.86 -2.11
N ASN A 71 6.55 -10.85 -1.15
CA ASN A 71 6.80 -11.23 0.23
C ASN A 71 6.22 -12.60 0.63
N GLY A 72 5.63 -13.34 -0.31
CA GLY A 72 5.00 -14.63 -0.02
C GLY A 72 3.84 -14.55 0.97
N VAL A 73 3.12 -13.43 1.02
CA VAL A 73 1.99 -13.21 1.94
C VAL A 73 0.69 -13.64 1.27
N ALA A 74 0.07 -14.68 1.82
CA ALA A 74 -1.26 -15.11 1.39
C ALA A 74 -2.37 -14.41 2.19
N VAL A 75 -3.46 -14.02 1.50
CA VAL A 75 -4.67 -13.55 2.18
C VAL A 75 -5.39 -14.76 2.79
N ARG A 76 -5.39 -14.84 4.11
CA ARG A 76 -6.23 -15.81 4.83
C ARG A 76 -7.67 -15.29 4.85
N ARG A 77 -8.56 -15.90 4.06
CA ARG A 77 -10.00 -15.62 4.13
C ARG A 77 -10.56 -16.25 5.41
N TYR A 78 -10.98 -15.44 6.37
CA TYR A 78 -11.94 -15.87 7.37
C TYR A 78 -13.34 -15.65 6.78
N TYR A 79 -13.97 -16.70 6.28
CA TYR A 79 -15.39 -16.61 5.94
C TYR A 79 -16.19 -16.61 7.24
N GLN A 80 -16.81 -15.48 7.59
CA GLN A 80 -18.09 -15.51 8.29
C GLN A 80 -19.16 -15.22 7.24
N LEU A 81 -19.77 -16.29 6.73
CA LEU A 81 -20.96 -16.22 5.89
C LEU A 81 -22.11 -15.62 6.71
N ARG A 82 -22.26 -14.29 6.66
CA ARG A 82 -23.54 -13.63 6.90
C ARG A 82 -23.71 -12.53 5.85
N HIS A 83 -24.49 -12.88 4.82
CA HIS A 83 -25.10 -12.01 3.83
C HIS A 83 -24.22 -10.96 3.11
N GLY A 84 -23.64 -11.39 1.98
CA GLY A 84 -23.89 -10.70 0.72
C GLY A 84 -23.15 -9.40 0.40
N ARG A 85 -22.13 -8.97 1.15
CA ARG A 85 -21.21 -7.90 0.71
C ARG A 85 -19.78 -8.20 1.13
N VAL A 86 -18.92 -8.48 0.14
CA VAL A 86 -17.47 -8.66 0.36
C VAL A 86 -16.87 -7.26 0.59
N GLN A 87 -16.65 -6.89 1.85
CA GLN A 87 -15.72 -5.82 2.18
C GLN A 87 -14.41 -6.44 2.66
N CYS A 88 -13.40 -6.39 1.80
CA CYS A 88 -12.04 -6.79 2.14
C CYS A 88 -11.38 -5.68 2.98
N TRP A 89 -11.35 -5.86 4.30
CA TRP A 89 -10.49 -5.08 5.20
C TRP A 89 -9.33 -5.97 5.63
N CYS A 90 -8.12 -5.66 5.16
CA CYS A 90 -6.90 -6.18 5.78
C CYS A 90 -6.44 -5.13 6.78
N THR A 91 -6.92 -5.22 8.02
CA THR A 91 -6.42 -4.40 9.13
C THR A 91 -5.14 -5.05 9.64
N LEU A 92 -3.99 -4.48 9.29
CA LEU A 92 -2.74 -4.77 10.00
C LEU A 92 -2.84 -4.05 11.35
N ARG A 93 -3.25 -4.78 12.39
CA ARG A 93 -2.98 -4.43 13.79
C ARG A 93 -1.69 -5.09 14.22
#